data_AF-A0A935S5N2-F1
#
_entry.id   AF-A0A935S5N2-F1
#
_cell.length_a   1.000
_cell.length_b   1.000
_cell.length_c   1.000
_cell.angle_alpha   90.00
_cell.angle_beta   90.00
_cell.angle_gamma   90.00
#
_symmetry.space_group_name_H-M   'P 1'
#
loop_
_entity.id
_entity.type
_entity.pdbx_description
1 polymer ?
#
loop_
_entity_poly.entity_id
_entity_poly.type
_entity_poly.pdbx_seq_one_letter_code
_entity_poly.pdbx_strand_id
1 'polypeptide(L)'
;MKEAIEFALANNSSIKNAELDIDASRYKKKEITGMGLPQISSSFDVKDYEKLPTQLLPGEFFGAPPGTYIPVQFGVKYNATGSIQAARSF
;
A
#
# COMPACT_ATOMS: atom_id res chain seq x y z
N MET A 1 -4.77 -52.24 -27.43
CA MET A 1 -4.76 -51.17 -28.46
C MET A 1 -5.26 -49.82 -27.92
N LYS A 2 -6.35 -49.79 -27.14
CA LYS A 2 -6.85 -48.56 -26.50
C LYS A 2 -5.89 -47.95 -25.46
N GLU A 3 -5.25 -48.78 -24.64
CA GLU A 3 -4.31 -48.33 -23.58
C GLU A 3 -3.05 -47.64 -24.14
N ALA A 4 -2.56 -48.04 -25.31
CA ALA A 4 -1.38 -47.44 -25.93
C ALA A 4 -1.67 -46.02 -26.47
N ILE A 5 -2.91 -45.78 -26.91
CA ILE A 5 -3.37 -44.47 -27.37
C ILE A 5 -3.59 -43.55 -26.17
N GLU A 6 -4.20 -44.05 -25.09
CA GLU A 6 -4.36 -43.30 -23.84
C GLU A 6 -3.02 -42.97 -23.19
N PHE A 7 -2.06 -43.89 -23.16
CA PHE A 7 -0.72 -43.65 -22.63
C PHE A 7 0.08 -42.64 -23.48
N ALA A 8 -0.08 -42.68 -24.81
CA ALA A 8 0.53 -41.71 -25.72
C ALA A 8 -0.11 -40.32 -25.59
N LEU A 9 -1.43 -40.23 -25.34
CA LEU A 9 -2.12 -38.97 -25.05
C LEU A 9 -1.74 -38.41 -23.67
N ALA A 10 -1.67 -39.26 -22.65
CA ALA A 10 -1.37 -38.88 -21.27
C ALA A 10 0.09 -38.45 -21.06
N ASN A 11 1.03 -39.02 -21.82
CA ASN A 11 2.43 -38.57 -21.84
C ASN A 11 2.69 -37.43 -22.83
N ASN A 12 1.71 -37.05 -23.65
CA ASN A 12 1.91 -35.95 -24.57
C ASN A 12 1.98 -34.65 -23.79
N SER A 13 3.16 -34.03 -23.81
CA SER A 13 3.40 -32.70 -23.22
C SER A 13 2.37 -31.68 -23.67
N SER A 14 1.76 -31.87 -24.85
CA SER A 14 0.68 -31.02 -25.37
C SER A 14 -0.61 -31.09 -24.53
N ILE A 15 -0.99 -32.23 -23.95
CA ILE A 15 -2.17 -32.30 -23.07
C ILE A 15 -1.88 -31.64 -21.73
N LYS A 16 -0.70 -31.89 -21.18
CA LYS A 16 -0.26 -31.28 -19.92
C LYS A 16 -0.05 -29.77 -20.06
N ASN A 17 0.46 -29.31 -21.20
CA ASN A 17 0.56 -27.90 -21.56
C ASN A 17 -0.83 -27.30 -21.79
N ALA A 18 -1.76 -28.02 -22.42
CA ALA A 18 -3.13 -27.54 -22.60
C ALA A 18 -3.87 -27.40 -21.26
N GLU A 19 -3.69 -28.31 -20.31
CA GLU A 19 -4.19 -28.14 -18.93
C GLU A 19 -3.58 -26.92 -18.25
N LEU A 20 -2.25 -26.75 -18.37
CA LEU A 20 -1.55 -25.58 -17.83
C LEU A 20 -2.03 -24.26 -18.47
N ASP A 21 -2.32 -24.24 -19.76
CA ASP A 21 -2.86 -23.07 -20.48
C ASP A 21 -4.30 -22.74 -20.05
N ILE A 22 -5.12 -23.77 -19.81
CA ILE A 22 -6.48 -23.61 -19.26
C ILE A 22 -6.41 -23.00 -17.87
N ASP A 23 -5.52 -23.50 -17.02
CA ASP A 23 -5.35 -22.97 -15.67
C ASP A 23 -4.75 -21.57 -15.69
N ALA A 24 -3.73 -21.30 -16.50
CA ALA A 24 -3.20 -19.96 -16.71
C ALA A 24 -4.30 -18.98 -17.16
N SER A 25 -5.13 -19.39 -18.11
CA SER A 25 -6.28 -18.59 -18.58
C SER A 25 -7.32 -18.37 -17.49
N ARG A 26 -7.52 -19.34 -16.59
CA ARG A 26 -8.40 -19.24 -15.43
C ARG A 26 -7.85 -18.23 -14.42
N TYR A 27 -6.56 -18.30 -14.10
CA TYR A 27 -5.87 -17.35 -13.23
C TYR A 27 -5.90 -15.94 -13.81
N LYS A 28 -5.63 -15.79 -15.10
CA LYS A 28 -5.65 -14.50 -15.79
C LYS A 28 -7.04 -13.85 -15.77
N LYS A 29 -8.10 -14.64 -15.96
CA LYS A 29 -9.48 -14.17 -15.77
C LYS A 29 -9.76 -13.75 -14.33
N LYS A 30 -9.26 -14.50 -13.35
CA LYS A 30 -9.42 -14.20 -11.92
C LYS A 30 -8.69 -12.92 -11.50
N GLU A 31 -7.50 -12.69 -12.08
CA GLU A 31 -6.72 -11.46 -11.91
C GLU A 31 -7.46 -10.26 -12.50
N ILE A 32 -7.98 -10.38 -13.72
CA ILE A 32 -8.77 -9.31 -14.36
C ILE A 32 -10.05 -9.01 -13.59
N THR A 33 -10.77 -10.03 -13.10
CA THR A 33 -11.94 -9.82 -12.25
C THR A 33 -11.56 -9.19 -10.91
N GLY A 34 -10.41 -9.55 -10.33
CA GLY A 34 -9.89 -8.98 -9.09
C GLY A 34 -9.45 -7.51 -9.23
N MET A 35 -8.92 -7.12 -10.39
CA MET A 35 -8.56 -5.74 -10.69
C MET A 35 -9.77 -4.80 -10.78
N GLY A 36 -10.97 -5.32 -11.08
CA GLY A 36 -12.20 -4.53 -11.11
C GLY A 36 -12.82 -4.22 -9.74
N LEU A 37 -12.27 -4.80 -8.66
CA LEU A 37 -12.80 -4.62 -7.30
C LEU A 37 -12.18 -3.38 -6.64
N PRO A 38 -12.94 -2.64 -5.81
CA PRO A 38 -12.38 -1.55 -5.02
C PRO A 38 -11.33 -2.11 -4.04
N GLN A 39 -10.13 -1.54 -4.10
CA GLN A 39 -9.05 -1.78 -3.15
C GLN A 39 -9.31 -0.95 -1.90
N ILE A 40 -9.47 -1.59 -0.74
CA ILE A 40 -9.57 -0.91 0.55
C ILE A 40 -8.20 -0.93 1.21
N SER A 41 -7.66 0.24 1.50
CA SER A 41 -6.41 0.42 2.22
C SER A 41 -6.68 1.17 3.51
N SER A 42 -6.18 0.66 4.63
CA SER A 42 -6.14 1.39 5.90
C SER A 42 -4.70 1.70 6.27
N SER A 43 -4.48 2.82 6.93
CA SER A 43 -3.17 3.19 7.45
C SER A 43 -3.34 3.84 8.81
N PHE A 44 -2.49 3.43 9.74
CA PHE A 44 -2.45 3.98 11.09
C PHE A 44 -1.03 4.40 11.39
N ASP A 45 -0.87 5.64 11.84
CA ASP A 45 0.41 6.27 12.09
C ASP A 45 0.38 6.91 13.48
N VAL A 46 1.34 6.53 14.32
CA VAL A 46 1.50 7.10 15.66
C VAL A 46 2.90 7.68 15.74
N LYS A 47 2.98 8.97 16.03
CA LYS A 47 4.24 9.71 16.19
C LYS A 47 4.36 10.18 17.64
N ASP A 48 5.48 9.82 18.26
CA ASP A 48 5.97 10.43 19.51
C ASP A 48 7.13 11.37 19.16
N TYR A 49 6.92 12.66 19.39
CA TYR A 49 7.94 13.68 19.19
C TYR A 49 8.76 13.83 20.47
N GLU A 50 9.94 13.19 20.52
CA GLU A 50 10.87 13.30 21.67
C GLU A 50 11.29 14.76 21.95
N LYS A 51 11.38 15.58 20.89
CA LYS A 51 11.46 17.05 20.97
C LYS A 51 10.50 17.66 19.96
N LEU A 52 9.65 18.58 20.40
CA LEU A 52 8.77 19.28 19.49
C LEU A 52 9.59 20.25 18.62
N PRO A 53 9.22 20.42 17.33
CA PRO A 53 9.88 21.37 16.46
C PRO A 53 9.79 22.77 17.08
N THR A 54 10.95 23.34 17.34
CA THR A 54 11.09 24.67 17.93
C THR A 54 11.18 25.68 16.80
N GLN A 55 10.28 26.65 16.79
CA GLN A 55 10.29 27.77 15.86
C GLN A 55 10.84 29.01 16.57
N LEU A 56 11.58 29.84 15.83
CA LEU A 56 12.11 31.08 16.36
C LEU A 56 11.20 32.21 15.93
N LEU A 57 10.51 32.82 16.89
CA LEU A 57 9.72 34.03 16.63
C LEU A 57 10.54 35.28 16.99
N PRO A 58 10.40 36.37 16.21
CA PRO A 58 10.97 37.66 16.60
C PRO A 58 10.45 38.05 17.98
N GLY A 59 11.36 38.32 18.91
CA GLY A 59 11.03 38.68 20.28
C GLY A 59 10.27 40.01 20.39
N GLU A 60 10.24 40.81 19.33
CA GLU A 60 9.44 42.02 19.19
C GLU A 60 7.94 41.76 19.40
N PHE A 61 7.43 40.56 19.04
CA PHE A 61 6.05 40.15 19.30
C PHE A 61 5.73 39.96 20.79
N PHE A 62 6.75 39.78 21.63
CA PHE A 62 6.63 39.51 23.07
C PHE A 62 7.28 40.63 23.91
N GLY A 63 7.62 41.77 23.30
CA GLY A 63 8.22 42.93 23.98
C GLY A 63 9.72 42.82 24.27
N ALA A 64 10.44 41.88 23.64
CA ALA A 64 11.89 41.74 23.77
C ALA A 64 12.66 42.69 22.84
N PRO A 65 13.96 42.97 23.11
CA PRO A 65 14.77 43.87 22.29
C PRO A 65 14.85 43.43 20.81
N PRO A 66 14.93 44.38 19.85
CA PRO A 66 15.10 44.07 18.44
C PRO A 66 16.30 43.16 18.20
N GLY A 67 16.13 42.12 17.39
CA GLY A 67 17.17 41.11 17.12
C GLY A 67 17.23 39.95 18.13
N THR A 68 16.34 39.92 19.13
CA THR A 68 16.18 38.75 20.01
C THR A 68 15.20 37.75 19.41
N TYR A 69 15.53 36.46 19.40
CA TYR A 69 14.64 35.40 18.94
C TYR A 69 14.21 34.53 20.12
N ILE A 70 12.90 34.30 20.24
CA ILE A 70 12.35 33.47 21.31
C ILE A 70 12.01 32.08 20.72
N PRO A 71 12.57 30.99 21.27
CA PRO A 71 12.21 29.63 20.86
C PRO A 71 10.83 29.28 21.40
N VAL A 72 9.91 28.96 20.49
CA VAL A 72 8.56 28.50 20.82
C VAL A 72 8.31 27.13 20.19
N GLN A 73 7.66 26.24 20.93
CA GLN A 73 7.30 24.92 20.45
C GLN A 73 5.79 24.88 20.26
N PHE A 74 5.34 24.57 19.05
CA PHE A 74 3.92 24.44 18.72
C PHE A 74 3.59 22.99 18.43
N GLY A 75 2.54 22.48 19.06
CA GLY A 75 2.02 21.14 18.81
C GLY A 75 1.88 20.28 20.06
N VAL A 76 1.69 18.99 19.85
CA VAL A 76 1.53 17.98 20.90
C VAL A 76 2.59 16.90 20.75
N LYS A 77 3.07 16.36 21.88
CA LYS A 77 4.10 15.31 21.90
C LYS A 77 3.64 14.03 21.21
N TYR A 78 2.38 13.67 21.42
CA TYR A 78 1.77 12.46 20.87
C TYR A 78 0.79 12.83 19.78
N ASN A 79 0.98 12.27 18.59
CA ASN A 79 0.05 12.39 17.48
C ASN A 79 -0.32 11.01 16.96
N ALA A 80 -1.61 10.72 16.87
CA ALA A 80 -2.12 9.47 16.29
C ALA A 80 -3.07 9.82 15.14
N THR A 81 -2.77 9.32 13.94
CA THR A 81 -3.55 9.55 12.73
C THR A 81 -3.95 8.22 12.12
N GLY A 82 -5.24 8.03 11.86
CA GLY A 82 -5.79 6.87 11.14
C GLY A 82 -6.49 7.30 9.87
N SER A 83 -6.27 6.58 8.78
CA SER A 83 -6.92 6.82 7.49
C SER A 83 -7.46 5.52 6.90
N ILE A 84 -8.58 5.63 6.19
CA ILE A 84 -9.18 4.55 5.41
C ILE A 84 -9.42 5.12 4.02
N GLN A 85 -8.92 4.45 2.99
CA GLN A 85 -8.97 4.89 1.61
C GLN A 85 -9.47 3.74 0.74
N ALA A 86 -10.50 4.00 -0.07
CA ALA A 86 -11.00 3.06 -1.06
C ALA A 86 -10.64 3.58 -2.46
N ALA A 87 -9.86 2.81 -3.22
CA ALA A 87 -9.44 3.15 -4.57
C ALA A 87 -9.99 2.14 -5.58
N ARG A 88 -10.54 2.64 -6.69
CA ARG A 88 -10.97 1.84 -7.84
C ARG A 88 -9.89 1.89 -8.91
N SER A 89 -9.39 0.74 -9.37
CA SER A 89 -8.56 0.68 -10.57
C SER A 89 -9.43 0.93 -11.81
N PHE A 90 -9.02 1.87 -12.64
CA PHE A 90 -9.55 2.11 -13.98
C PHE A 90 -8.50 1.72 -15.01
#